data_AF-A0A372GG37-F1
#
_entry.id   AF-A0A372GG37-F1
#
_cell.length_a   1.000
_cell.length_b   1.000
_cell.length_c   1.000
_cell.angle_alpha   90.00
_cell.angle_beta   90.00
_cell.angle_gamma   90.00
#
_symmetry.space_group_name_H-M   'P 1'
#
loop_
_entity.id
_entity.type
_entity.pdbx_description
1 polymer ?
#
loop_
_entity_poly.entity_id
_entity_poly.type
_entity_poly.pdbx_seq_one_letter_code
_entity_poly.pdbx_strand_id
1 'polypeptide(L)'
;MDDLDDTVRQIRSTVFAWREPEVEESLRGRLHVLVDAATEHLAFAPSVRLDGLLDTAVDDETAEHVPAVVQEALSNVARHARSTETAVRVDVGDAVTVRMDDDGVGIGADGRRSGLRNMAERAAALGGECAVEPRPAEERP
;
A
#
# COMPACT_ATOMS: atom_id res chain seq x y z
N MET A 1 -1.02 -16.86 32.98
CA MET A 1 0.01 -17.45 33.85
C MET A 1 0.87 -18.23 32.90
N ASP A 2 1.98 -17.59 32.56
CA ASP A 2 3.01 -17.96 31.61
C ASP A 2 2.54 -17.84 30.16
N ASP A 3 2.62 -16.64 29.56
CA ASP A 3 3.85 -15.89 29.22
C ASP A 3 4.82 -16.75 28.41
N LEU A 4 5.28 -16.16 27.30
CA LEU A 4 6.22 -16.70 26.32
C LEU A 4 5.58 -17.30 25.07
N ASP A 5 4.93 -16.46 24.27
CA ASP A 5 5.56 -16.09 22.99
C ASP A 5 4.85 -14.89 22.35
N ASP A 6 4.93 -13.76 23.07
CA ASP A 6 5.06 -12.41 22.51
C ASP A 6 6.34 -12.28 21.67
N THR A 7 6.53 -13.21 20.72
CA THR A 7 7.51 -13.05 19.66
C THR A 7 6.86 -12.14 18.60
N VAL A 8 6.78 -10.87 18.98
CA VAL A 8 7.38 -9.80 18.18
C VAL A 8 8.49 -10.39 17.32
N ARG A 9 8.33 -10.30 15.99
CA ARG A 9 9.22 -10.82 14.95
C ARG A 9 9.08 -12.31 14.64
N GLN A 10 8.14 -12.66 13.77
CA GLN A 10 8.52 -13.59 12.71
C GLN A 10 7.96 -13.16 11.35
N ILE A 11 8.92 -12.73 10.54
CA ILE A 11 8.90 -12.66 9.08
C ILE A 11 7.99 -11.55 8.53
N ARG A 12 8.47 -10.30 8.63
CA ARG A 12 8.21 -9.32 7.56
C ARG A 12 8.47 -10.06 6.25
N SER A 13 7.43 -10.20 5.42
CA SER A 13 7.54 -10.88 4.15
C SER A 13 8.51 -10.08 3.27
N THR A 14 9.74 -10.60 3.20
CA THR A 14 10.85 -10.12 2.39
C THR A 14 10.46 -10.21 0.90
N VAL A 15 9.72 -9.22 0.40
CA VAL A 15 9.66 -8.95 -1.05
C VAL A 15 10.05 -7.51 -1.33
N PHE A 16 9.86 -6.59 -0.37
CA PHE A 16 10.49 -5.27 -0.41
C PHE A 16 11.57 -5.14 0.67
N ALA A 17 12.74 -5.73 0.45
CA ALA A 17 13.96 -5.33 1.17
C ALA A 17 14.52 -4.05 0.52
N TRP A 18 13.72 -2.99 0.50
CA TRP A 18 14.09 -1.74 -0.14
C TRP A 18 14.62 -0.81 0.93
N ARG A 19 15.77 -0.21 0.63
CA ARG A 19 16.45 0.77 1.48
C ARG A 19 15.39 1.73 2.04
N GLU A 20 15.45 1.97 3.35
CA GLU A 20 14.86 3.20 3.89
C GLU A 20 15.36 4.33 2.99
N PRO A 21 14.49 5.03 2.24
CA PRO A 21 14.94 6.15 1.43
C PRO A 21 15.69 7.07 2.38
N GLU A 22 16.94 7.40 2.03
CA GLU A 22 17.72 8.42 2.73
C GLU A 22 16.83 9.65 2.85
N VAL A 23 16.35 9.90 4.08
CA VAL A 23 15.32 10.87 4.49
C VAL A 23 14.81 11.75 3.34
N GLU A 24 13.93 11.21 2.52
CA GLU A 24 13.09 12.04 1.66
C GLU A 24 12.14 12.77 2.62
N GLU A 25 12.35 14.08 2.82
CA GLU A 25 11.57 14.88 3.77
C GLU A 25 10.07 14.94 3.38
N SER A 26 9.74 14.68 2.11
CA SER A 26 8.40 14.80 1.57
C SER A 26 7.67 13.44 1.51
N LEU A 27 6.38 13.44 1.88
CA LEU A 27 5.51 12.28 1.69
C LEU A 27 5.42 11.90 0.20
N ARG A 28 5.35 12.93 -0.66
CA ARG A 28 5.33 12.76 -2.11
C ARG A 28 6.54 11.98 -2.63
N GLY A 29 7.75 12.37 -2.22
CA GLY A 29 8.99 11.72 -2.64
C GLY A 29 9.09 10.28 -2.16
N ARG A 30 8.72 10.02 -0.90
CA ARG A 30 8.64 8.66 -0.35
C ARG A 30 7.70 7.76 -1.17
N LEU A 31 6.56 8.27 -1.63
CA LEU A 31 5.62 7.52 -2.47
C LEU A 31 6.18 7.23 -3.87
N HIS A 32 6.85 8.21 -4.50
CA HIS A 32 7.51 7.99 -5.79
C HIS A 32 8.58 6.90 -5.71
N VAL A 33 9.45 6.96 -4.70
CA VAL A 33 10.48 5.94 -4.49
C VAL A 33 9.87 4.55 -4.33
N LEU A 34 8.76 4.42 -3.59
CA LEU A 34 8.08 3.12 -3.40
C LEU A 34 7.45 2.57 -4.68
N VAL A 35 6.90 3.43 -5.56
CA VAL A 35 6.30 2.97 -6.82
C VAL A 35 7.39 2.62 -7.83
N ASP A 36 8.40 3.48 -7.98
CA ASP A 36 9.55 3.21 -8.84
C ASP A 36 10.21 1.90 -8.42
N ALA A 37 10.29 1.68 -7.12
CA ALA A 37 10.79 0.46 -6.54
C ALA A 37 10.04 -0.80 -6.97
N ALA A 38 8.72 -0.72 -6.94
CA ALA A 38 7.89 -1.87 -7.31
C ALA A 38 8.10 -2.30 -8.76
N THR A 39 8.61 -1.43 -9.64
CA THR A 39 8.91 -1.76 -11.05
C THR A 39 9.96 -2.86 -11.20
N GLU A 40 10.86 -3.08 -10.23
CA GLU A 40 11.81 -4.22 -10.34
C GLU A 40 11.14 -5.57 -10.01
N HIS A 41 10.05 -5.53 -9.23
CA HIS A 41 9.34 -6.72 -8.75
C HIS A 41 8.08 -7.01 -9.55
N LEU A 42 7.55 -5.99 -10.22
CA LEU A 42 6.46 -6.08 -11.18
C LEU A 42 7.10 -6.13 -12.57
N ALA A 43 6.59 -6.98 -13.47
CA ALA A 43 7.10 -7.05 -14.85
C ALA A 43 6.73 -5.82 -15.70
N PHE A 44 6.19 -4.77 -15.08
CA PHE A 44 5.68 -3.54 -15.67
C PHE A 44 5.84 -2.39 -14.66
N ALA A 45 5.89 -1.15 -15.16
CA ALA A 45 5.93 0.05 -14.33
C ALA A 45 4.50 0.42 -13.88
N PRO A 46 4.20 0.47 -12.56
CA PRO A 46 2.90 0.94 -12.10
C PRO A 46 2.73 2.44 -12.39
N SER A 47 1.49 2.84 -12.69
CA SER A 47 1.19 4.27 -12.76
C SER A 47 0.98 4.85 -11.36
N VAL A 48 1.43 6.09 -11.15
CA VAL A 48 1.24 6.81 -9.89
C VAL A 48 0.60 8.17 -10.16
N ARG A 49 -0.44 8.50 -9.39
CA ARG A 49 -1.06 9.83 -9.36
C ARG A 49 -1.16 10.30 -7.92
N LEU A 50 -0.60 11.48 -7.66
CA LEU A 50 -0.59 12.11 -6.34
C LEU A 50 -1.28 13.47 -6.48
N ASP A 51 -2.45 13.61 -5.87
CA ASP A 51 -3.32 14.78 -5.97
C ASP A 51 -3.48 15.43 -4.58
N GLY A 52 -3.52 16.76 -4.54
CA GLY A 52 -3.64 17.54 -3.30
C GLY A 52 -2.31 17.91 -2.61
N LEU A 53 -2.41 18.39 -1.38
CA LEU A 53 -1.31 18.97 -0.60
C LEU A 53 -0.63 17.94 0.31
N LEU A 54 -0.04 16.90 -0.27
CA LEU A 54 0.55 15.76 0.46
C LEU A 54 1.58 16.16 1.52
N ASP A 55 2.42 17.15 1.24
CA ASP A 55 3.55 17.48 2.11
C ASP A 55 3.23 18.55 3.16
N THR A 56 2.06 19.18 3.08
CA THR A 56 1.71 20.31 3.97
C THR A 56 0.35 20.19 4.65
N ALA A 57 -0.58 19.41 4.09
CA ALA A 57 -1.91 19.22 4.67
C ALA A 57 -2.07 17.86 5.38
N VAL A 58 -1.13 16.94 5.20
CA VAL A 58 -1.10 15.65 5.88
C VAL A 58 -0.26 15.78 7.15
N ASP A 59 -0.81 15.35 8.28
CA ASP A 59 -0.10 15.32 9.55
C ASP A 59 0.96 14.21 9.60
N ASP A 60 1.91 14.32 10.52
CA ASP A 60 3.05 13.41 10.63
C ASP A 60 2.62 11.95 10.86
N GLU A 61 1.58 11.71 11.67
CA GLU A 61 1.07 10.37 11.96
C GLU A 61 0.53 9.73 10.68
N THR A 62 -0.35 10.42 9.96
CA THR A 62 -0.87 9.96 8.67
C THR A 62 0.26 9.75 7.65
N ALA A 63 1.25 10.65 7.59
CA ALA A 63 2.39 10.56 6.69
C ALA A 63 3.32 9.36 6.98
N GLU A 64 3.31 8.81 8.21
CA GLU A 64 4.00 7.57 8.54
C GLU A 64 3.25 6.33 8.03
N HIS A 65 1.92 6.34 8.10
CA HIS A 65 1.09 5.18 7.76
C HIS A 65 0.86 5.02 6.25
N VAL A 66 0.72 6.11 5.50
CA VAL A 66 0.39 6.09 4.05
C VAL A 66 1.41 5.28 3.23
N PRO A 67 2.74 5.48 3.37
CA PRO A 67 3.72 4.70 2.62
C PRO A 67 3.71 3.21 2.97
N ALA A 68 3.42 2.87 4.24
CA ALA A 68 3.29 1.47 4.66
C ALA A 68 2.08 0.78 4.02
N VAL A 69 0.96 1.49 3.88
CA VAL A 69 -0.23 0.99 3.18
C VAL A 69 0.07 0.77 1.69
N VAL A 70 0.69 1.76 1.03
CA VAL A 70 1.07 1.64 -0.40
C VAL A 70 2.05 0.49 -0.63
N GLN A 71 3.06 0.34 0.22
CA GLN A 71 4.03 -0.75 0.14
C GLN A 71 3.35 -2.12 0.29
N GLU A 72 2.49 -2.29 1.28
CA GLU A 72 1.77 -3.55 1.50
C GLU A 72 0.86 -3.88 0.30
N ALA A 73 0.17 -2.88 -0.25
CA ALA A 73 -0.68 -3.04 -1.42
C ALA A 73 0.13 -3.44 -2.67
N LEU A 74 1.26 -2.76 -2.98
CA LEU A 74 2.16 -3.13 -4.08
C LEU A 74 2.70 -4.55 -3.91
N SER A 75 3.01 -4.92 -2.66
CA SER A 75 3.49 -6.27 -2.33
C SER A 75 2.43 -7.34 -2.54
N ASN A 76 1.16 -7.03 -2.25
CA ASN A 76 0.05 -7.93 -2.52
C ASN A 76 -0.16 -8.13 -4.03
N VAL A 77 -0.07 -7.05 -4.82
CA VAL A 77 -0.12 -7.14 -6.29
C VAL A 77 1.00 -8.04 -6.82
N ALA A 78 2.26 -7.76 -6.45
CA ALA A 78 3.42 -8.52 -6.93
C ALA A 78 3.35 -10.02 -6.60
N ARG A 79 2.79 -10.40 -5.45
CA ARG A 79 2.69 -11.79 -5.03
C ARG A 79 1.46 -12.52 -5.57
N HIS A 80 0.34 -11.82 -5.75
CA HIS A 80 -0.96 -12.47 -5.85
C HIS A 80 -1.77 -12.08 -7.08
N ALA A 81 -1.64 -10.85 -7.59
CA ALA A 81 -2.55 -10.35 -8.62
C ALA A 81 -2.38 -11.05 -9.97
N ARG A 82 -1.15 -11.44 -10.36
CA ARG A 82 -0.84 -11.85 -11.76
C ARG A 82 -1.33 -10.81 -12.77
N SER A 83 -1.27 -9.54 -12.38
CA SER A 83 -1.66 -8.39 -13.19
C SER A 83 -0.61 -8.09 -14.26
N THR A 84 -1.04 -7.36 -15.28
CA THR A 84 -0.17 -6.70 -16.26
C THR A 84 -0.15 -5.19 -16.12
N GLU A 85 -1.08 -4.64 -15.33
CA GLU A 85 -1.19 -3.22 -15.06
C GLU A 85 -1.61 -2.96 -13.61
N THR A 86 -1.08 -1.89 -13.02
CA THR A 86 -1.50 -1.41 -11.70
C THR A 86 -1.40 0.11 -11.64
N ALA A 87 -2.39 0.72 -10.99
CA ALA A 87 -2.45 2.15 -10.75
C ALA A 87 -2.51 2.44 -9.25
N VAL A 88 -1.65 3.34 -8.79
CA VAL A 88 -1.62 3.88 -7.43
C VAL A 88 -2.12 5.32 -7.47
N ARG A 89 -3.13 5.63 -6.68
CA ARG A 89 -3.67 6.98 -6.53
C ARG A 89 -3.67 7.35 -5.06
N VAL A 90 -3.10 8.51 -4.74
CA VAL A 90 -3.16 9.11 -3.42
C VAL A 90 -3.75 10.51 -3.57
N ASP A 91 -4.88 10.75 -2.93
CA ASP A 91 -5.59 12.03 -2.96
C ASP A 91 -5.70 12.61 -1.56
N VAL A 92 -5.45 13.91 -1.45
CA VAL A 92 -5.55 14.67 -0.19
C VAL A 92 -6.63 15.73 -0.34
N GLY A 93 -7.83 15.39 0.16
CA GLY A 93 -8.98 16.29 0.28
C GLY A 93 -9.39 16.45 1.74
N ASP A 94 -10.66 16.19 2.04
CA ASP A 94 -11.17 16.14 3.43
C ASP A 94 -10.55 14.99 4.25
N ALA A 95 -10.06 13.95 3.56
CA ALA A 95 -9.31 12.84 4.10
C ALA A 95 -8.22 12.40 3.11
N VAL A 96 -7.21 11.68 3.60
CA VAL A 96 -6.21 11.04 2.74
C VAL A 96 -6.76 9.73 2.21
N THR A 97 -6.92 9.64 0.89
CA THR A 97 -7.43 8.44 0.22
C THR A 97 -6.32 7.76 -0.56
N VAL A 98 -6.05 6.49 -0.24
CA VAL A 98 -5.13 5.64 -1.00
C VAL A 98 -5.94 4.60 -1.77
N ARG A 99 -5.81 4.59 -3.09
CA ARG A 99 -6.47 3.62 -3.98
C ARG A 99 -5.44 2.89 -4.83
N MET A 100 -5.57 1.57 -4.88
CA MET A 100 -4.78 0.72 -5.77
C MET A 100 -5.74 -0.11 -6.64
N ASP A 101 -5.58 0.00 -7.95
CA ASP A 101 -6.35 -0.77 -8.92
C ASP A 101 -5.39 -1.66 -9.73
N ASP A 102 -5.65 -2.96 -9.84
CA ASP A 102 -4.90 -3.90 -10.67
C ASP A 102 -5.83 -4.75 -11.55
N ASP A 103 -5.34 -5.21 -12.70
CA ASP A 103 -6.10 -6.00 -13.69
C ASP A 103 -5.95 -7.52 -13.49
N GLY A 104 -5.55 -7.90 -12.27
CA GLY A 104 -5.24 -9.26 -11.91
C GLY A 104 -6.45 -10.14 -11.62
N VAL A 105 -6.17 -11.29 -11.00
CA VAL A 105 -7.14 -12.36 -10.72
C VAL A 105 -8.04 -12.08 -9.52
N GLY A 106 -7.87 -10.94 -8.85
CA GLY A 106 -8.57 -10.58 -7.63
C GLY A 106 -8.15 -11.41 -6.40
N ILE A 107 -8.89 -11.26 -5.30
CA ILE A 107 -8.59 -11.92 -4.02
C ILE A 107 -9.32 -13.27 -3.94
N GLY A 108 -8.55 -14.36 -3.96
CA GLY A 108 -9.06 -15.71 -3.72
C GLY A 108 -9.55 -15.94 -2.27
N ALA A 109 -10.42 -16.93 -2.08
CA ALA A 109 -11.00 -17.25 -0.77
C ALA A 109 -9.97 -17.77 0.25
N ASP A 110 -8.90 -18.44 -0.21
CA ASP A 110 -8.03 -19.29 0.62
C ASP A 110 -6.65 -18.68 0.97
N GLY A 111 -6.51 -17.35 0.86
CA GLY A 111 -5.26 -16.64 1.16
C GLY A 111 -5.15 -16.14 2.61
N ARG A 112 -3.92 -16.09 3.16
CA ARG A 112 -3.65 -15.42 4.43
C ARG A 112 -3.85 -13.92 4.29
N ARG A 113 -4.91 -13.37 4.89
CA ARG A 113 -5.30 -11.94 4.80
C ARG A 113 -4.59 -11.02 5.77
N SER A 114 -3.38 -11.38 6.24
CA SER A 114 -2.65 -10.58 7.23
C SER A 114 -2.26 -9.21 6.69
N GLY A 115 -1.93 -9.09 5.40
CA GLY A 115 -1.64 -7.81 4.76
C GLY A 115 -2.83 -6.87 4.74
N LEU A 116 -3.98 -7.36 4.28
CA LEU A 116 -5.25 -6.61 4.28
C LEU A 116 -5.68 -6.21 5.70
N ARG A 117 -5.51 -7.11 6.67
CA ARG A 117 -5.81 -6.82 8.08
C ARG A 117 -4.92 -5.71 8.62
N ASN A 118 -3.63 -5.74 8.35
CA ASN A 118 -2.71 -4.67 8.77
C ASN A 118 -3.09 -3.32 8.14
N MET A 119 -3.51 -3.29 6.88
CA MET A 119 -3.98 -2.06 6.24
C MET A 119 -5.27 -1.54 6.90
N ALA A 120 -6.21 -2.42 7.22
CA ALA A 120 -7.44 -2.07 7.93
C ALA A 120 -7.17 -1.58 9.37
N GLU A 121 -6.25 -2.21 10.09
CA GLU A 121 -5.84 -1.77 11.44
C GLU A 121 -5.19 -0.39 11.41
N ARG A 122 -4.35 -0.08 10.40
CA ARG A 122 -3.75 1.25 10.22
C ARG A 122 -4.79 2.31 9.87
N ALA A 123 -5.72 2.00 8.97
CA ALA A 123 -6.81 2.90 8.64
C ALA A 123 -7.67 3.20 9.87
N ALA A 124 -8.04 2.17 10.63
CA ALA A 124 -8.82 2.33 11.86
C ALA A 124 -8.09 3.12 12.95
N ALA A 125 -6.76 2.97 13.08
CA ALA A 125 -5.95 3.77 14.01
C ALA A 125 -6.02 5.27 13.70
N LEU A 126 -6.16 5.63 12.43
CA LEU A 126 -6.34 7.02 11.96
C LEU A 126 -7.82 7.45 11.88
N GLY A 127 -8.75 6.63 12.37
CA GLY A 127 -10.19 6.91 12.27
C GLY A 127 -10.78 6.78 10.85
N GLY A 128 -10.05 6.14 9.94
CA GLY A 128 -10.47 5.85 8.57
C GLY A 128 -10.94 4.40 8.37
N GLU A 129 -11.14 4.04 7.11
CA GLU A 129 -11.65 2.74 6.68
C GLU A 129 -10.76 2.13 5.58
N CYS A 130 -10.78 0.79 5.49
CA CYS A 130 -10.10 0.06 4.43
C CYS A 130 -11.09 -0.94 3.81
N ALA A 131 -11.30 -0.82 2.51
CA ALA A 131 -12.12 -1.73 1.73
C ALA A 131 -11.30 -2.33 0.60
N VAL A 132 -11.65 -3.56 0.22
CA VAL A 132 -11.14 -4.17 -1.01
C VAL A 132 -12.32 -4.74 -1.78
N GLU A 133 -12.45 -4.29 -3.02
CA GLU A 133 -13.58 -4.60 -3.87
C GLU A 133 -13.07 -5.15 -5.21
N PRO A 134 -13.81 -6.09 -5.84
CA PRO A 134 -13.55 -6.45 -7.22
C PRO A 134 -13.64 -5.21 -8.09
N ARG A 135 -12.70 -5.04 -9.03
CA ARG A 135 -12.79 -3.95 -10.01
C ARG A 135 -14.12 -4.09 -10.77
N PRO A 136 -14.96 -3.04 -10.82
CA PRO A 136 -16.17 -3.07 -11.63
C PRO A 136 -15.80 -3.32 -13.11
N ALA A 137 -16.62 -4.10 -13.81
CA ALA A 137 -16.32 -4.60 -15.16
C ALA A 137 -16.23 -3.51 -16.25
N GLU A 138 -16.51 -2.24 -15.94
CA GLU A 138 -16.82 -1.21 -16.94
C GLU A 138 -15.77 -0.10 -17.09
N GLU A 139 -14.67 -0.09 -16.34
CA GLU A 139 -13.58 0.88 -16.57
C GLU A 139 -12.38 0.20 -17.22
N ARG A 140 -12.49 -0.04 -18.54
CA ARG A 140 -11.30 -0.12 -19.40
C ARG A 140 -11.18 1.23 -20.13
N PRO A 141 -10.05 1.95 -20.02
CA PRO A 141 -9.82 3.12 -20.86
C PRO A 141 -9.81 2.76 -22.36
#